data_AF-A0A5C0UFH0-F1
#
_entry.id   AF-A0A5C0UFH0-F1
#
_cell.length_a   1.000
_cell.length_b   1.000
_cell.length_c   1.000
_cell.angle_alpha   90.00
_cell.angle_beta   90.00
_cell.angle_gamma   90.00
#
_symmetry.space_group_name_H-M   'P 1'
#
loop_
_entity.id
_entity.type
_entity.pdbx_description
1 polymer ?
#
loop_
_entity_poly.entity_id
_entity_poly.type
_entity_poly.pdbx_seq_one_letter_code
_entity_poly.pdbx_strand_id
1 'polypeptide(L)'
;MLLVLLLFSISIKSNIDSNFDTIKECINSLCKDNAISDQEKSKQIQKIDEIQSVINHAEHKIKTKKNGYDVYIENILGYIPVIQHDNNMTRKEFNSKRNSAIKYLAQGNFNKAYKQFQYLSKNQNFDPCIHYYWMGVIALKQKEFLKSILHFGQFYKSMHKNKGTPIYNENLDKMPRSILNIVECLFHLKQKDKSALMLDFFHSKYKNHRKSMHEKYISQQVQQSQY
;
A
#
# COMPACT_ATOMS: atom_id res chain seq x y z
N MET A 1 -21.67 20.82 -10.56
CA MET A 1 -22.30 19.56 -10.09
C MET A 1 -21.34 18.60 -9.39
N LEU A 2 -20.14 18.33 -9.92
CA LEU A 2 -19.16 17.42 -9.27
C LEU A 2 -18.67 17.89 -7.89
N LEU A 3 -18.47 19.21 -7.71
CA LEU A 3 -18.05 19.81 -6.44
C LEU A 3 -19.12 19.70 -5.33
N VAL A 4 -20.40 19.82 -5.70
CA VAL A 4 -21.54 19.77 -4.76
C VAL A 4 -21.75 18.35 -4.22
N LEU A 5 -21.56 17.33 -5.06
CA LEU A 5 -21.61 15.92 -4.63
C LEU A 5 -20.43 15.53 -3.73
N LEU A 6 -19.24 16.10 -3.95
CA LEU A 6 -18.09 15.91 -3.06
C LEU A 6 -18.34 16.54 -1.68
N LEU A 7 -18.87 17.76 -1.64
CA LEU A 7 -19.23 18.46 -0.39
C LEU A 7 -20.33 17.74 0.40
N PHE A 8 -21.35 17.18 -0.27
CA PHE A 8 -22.38 16.37 0.39
C PHE A 8 -21.81 15.09 1.01
N SER A 9 -20.91 14.39 0.32
CA SER A 9 -20.29 13.17 0.86
C SER A 9 -19.35 13.42 2.03
N ILE A 10 -18.64 14.56 2.04
CA ILE A 10 -17.77 14.98 3.15
C ILE A 10 -18.61 15.37 4.37
N SER A 11 -19.72 16.10 4.16
CA SER A 11 -20.66 16.50 5.22
C SER A 11 -21.34 15.30 5.89
N ILE A 12 -21.77 14.30 5.10
CA ILE A 12 -22.39 13.09 5.67
C ILE A 12 -21.39 12.30 6.51
N LYS A 13 -20.12 12.19 6.06
CA LYS A 13 -19.09 11.48 6.80
C LYS A 13 -18.75 12.17 8.13
N SER A 14 -18.50 13.48 8.11
CA SER A 14 -18.18 14.21 9.34
C SER A 14 -19.32 14.10 10.36
N ASN A 15 -20.56 14.03 9.88
CA ASN A 15 -21.73 13.86 10.73
C ASN A 15 -21.81 12.44 11.33
N ILE A 16 -21.49 11.40 10.56
CA ILE A 16 -21.44 10.02 11.03
C ILE A 16 -20.31 9.82 12.06
N ASP A 17 -19.11 10.33 11.78
CA ASP A 17 -17.97 10.23 12.70
C ASP A 17 -18.27 11.00 14.01
N SER A 18 -18.83 12.21 13.90
CA SER A 18 -19.29 12.98 15.07
C SER A 18 -20.33 12.22 15.90
N ASN A 19 -21.27 11.53 15.26
CA ASN A 19 -22.28 10.75 15.98
C ASN A 19 -21.65 9.55 16.70
N PHE A 20 -20.66 8.87 16.10
CA PHE A 20 -19.95 7.80 16.79
C PHE A 20 -19.17 8.30 17.99
N ASP A 21 -18.52 9.47 17.88
CA ASP A 21 -17.82 10.09 19.00
C ASP A 21 -18.80 10.46 20.13
N THR A 22 -19.94 11.06 19.80
CA THR A 22 -21.00 11.34 20.79
C THR A 22 -21.51 10.07 21.48
N ILE A 23 -21.74 8.98 20.74
CA ILE A 23 -22.17 7.70 21.33
C ILE A 23 -21.10 7.15 22.28
N LYS A 24 -19.82 7.21 21.90
CA LYS A 24 -18.70 6.78 22.77
C LYS A 24 -18.62 7.62 24.03
N GLU A 25 -18.83 8.94 23.93
CA GLU A 25 -18.91 9.85 25.09
C GLU A 25 -20.08 9.50 26.02
N CYS A 26 -21.27 9.23 25.47
CA CYS A 26 -22.42 8.79 26.27
C CYS A 26 -22.13 7.46 27.01
N ILE A 27 -21.52 6.48 26.33
CA ILE A 27 -21.13 5.21 26.97
C ILE A 27 -20.10 5.45 28.08
N ASN A 28 -19.15 6.36 27.87
CA ASN A 28 -18.18 6.74 28.90
C ASN A 28 -18.86 7.40 30.10
N SER A 29 -19.87 8.24 29.89
CA SER A 29 -20.66 8.84 30.98
C SER A 29 -21.42 7.78 31.75
N LEU A 30 -22.17 6.91 31.06
CA LEU A 30 -22.92 5.82 31.71
C LEU A 30 -22.03 4.91 32.56
N CYS A 31 -20.79 4.67 32.12
CA CYS A 31 -19.82 3.92 32.90
C CYS A 31 -19.32 4.69 34.13
N LYS A 32 -19.06 6.01 34.01
CA LYS A 32 -18.69 6.87 35.15
C LYS A 32 -19.80 6.96 36.20
N ASP A 33 -21.04 6.96 35.73
CA ASP A 33 -22.24 6.98 36.57
C ASP A 33 -22.57 5.60 37.17
N ASN A 34 -21.70 4.60 36.97
CA ASN A 34 -21.88 3.19 37.38
C ASN A 34 -23.17 2.54 36.86
N ALA A 35 -23.79 3.09 35.80
CA ALA A 35 -24.99 2.53 35.18
C ALA A 35 -24.67 1.29 34.31
N ILE A 36 -23.43 1.16 33.85
CA ILE A 36 -22.88 -0.02 33.16
C ILE A 36 -21.49 -0.34 33.70
N SER A 37 -21.07 -1.60 33.58
CA SER A 37 -19.71 -2.02 33.96
C SER A 37 -18.65 -1.61 32.93
N ASP A 38 -17.38 -1.55 33.35
CA ASP A 38 -16.23 -1.33 32.45
C ASP A 38 -16.13 -2.40 31.34
N GLN A 39 -16.55 -3.62 31.66
CA GLN A 39 -16.56 -4.73 30.70
C GLN A 39 -17.63 -4.53 29.62
N GLU A 40 -18.83 -4.06 30.01
CA GLU A 40 -19.90 -3.71 29.06
C GLU A 40 -19.53 -2.51 28.20
N LYS A 41 -18.95 -1.46 28.81
CA LYS A 41 -18.39 -0.32 28.09
C LYS A 41 -17.41 -0.78 27.00
N SER A 42 -16.43 -1.61 27.37
CA SER A 42 -15.40 -2.10 26.45
C SER A 42 -16.01 -2.86 25.27
N LYS A 43 -16.99 -3.72 25.55
CA LYS A 43 -17.72 -4.49 24.52
C LYS A 43 -18.51 -3.59 23.56
N GLN A 44 -19.16 -2.54 24.08
CA GLN A 44 -19.95 -1.63 23.24
C GLN A 44 -19.07 -0.71 22.39
N ILE A 45 -17.97 -0.19 22.94
CA ILE A 45 -16.98 0.60 22.18
C ILE A 45 -16.40 -0.25 21.04
N GLN A 46 -16.03 -1.50 21.32
CA GLN A 46 -15.52 -2.42 20.29
C GLN A 46 -16.54 -2.60 19.15
N LYS A 47 -17.83 -2.81 19.45
CA LYS A 47 -18.87 -2.92 18.42
C LYS A 47 -19.03 -1.65 17.59
N ILE A 48 -18.89 -0.47 18.21
CA ILE A 48 -18.93 0.80 17.48
C ILE A 48 -17.75 0.89 16.51
N ASP A 49 -16.55 0.50 16.94
CA ASP A 49 -15.37 0.49 16.07
C ASP A 49 -15.52 -0.50 14.90
N GLU A 50 -16.13 -1.67 15.13
CA GLU A 50 -16.47 -2.65 14.09
C GLU A 50 -17.45 -2.06 13.06
N ILE A 51 -18.51 -1.39 13.50
CA ILE A 51 -19.48 -0.72 12.61
C ILE A 51 -18.80 0.40 11.82
N GLN A 52 -17.96 1.21 12.46
CA GLN A 52 -17.23 2.29 11.81
C GLN A 52 -16.28 1.74 10.73
N SER A 53 -15.64 0.60 10.96
CA SER A 53 -14.82 -0.11 9.96
C SER A 53 -15.67 -0.57 8.77
N VAL A 54 -16.85 -1.16 8.99
CA VAL A 54 -17.77 -1.59 7.91
C VAL A 54 -18.21 -0.40 7.05
N ILE A 55 -18.58 0.72 7.67
CA ILE A 55 -19.00 1.94 6.95
C ILE A 55 -17.84 2.51 6.14
N ASN A 56 -16.64 2.59 6.73
CA ASN A 56 -15.43 3.02 6.03
C ASN A 56 -15.15 2.12 4.82
N HIS A 57 -15.24 0.80 4.98
CA HIS A 57 -15.05 -0.15 3.89
C HIS A 57 -16.08 0.05 2.74
N ALA A 58 -17.36 0.22 3.07
CA ALA A 58 -18.41 0.48 2.08
C ALA A 58 -18.20 1.81 1.34
N GLU A 59 -17.86 2.88 2.06
CA GLU A 59 -17.54 4.19 1.48
C GLU A 59 -16.34 4.09 0.53
N HIS A 60 -15.31 3.35 0.94
CA HIS A 60 -14.14 3.10 0.12
C HIS A 60 -14.47 2.33 -1.15
N LYS A 61 -15.35 1.33 -1.08
CA LYS A 61 -15.83 0.57 -2.24
C LYS A 61 -16.62 1.44 -3.22
N ILE A 62 -17.40 2.39 -2.71
CA ILE A 62 -18.14 3.36 -3.54
C ILE A 62 -17.17 4.34 -4.22
N LYS A 63 -16.17 4.86 -3.50
CA LYS A 63 -15.15 5.79 -4.05
C LYS A 63 -14.27 5.13 -5.10
N THR A 64 -13.84 3.89 -4.88
CA THR A 64 -13.06 3.10 -5.86
C THR A 64 -13.86 2.75 -7.11
N LYS A 65 -15.17 2.46 -6.98
CA LYS A 65 -16.06 2.23 -8.13
C LYS A 65 -16.29 3.50 -8.97
N LYS A 66 -16.27 4.69 -8.36
CA LYS A 66 -16.53 5.98 -9.01
C LYS A 66 -15.30 6.61 -9.69
N ASN A 67 -14.11 6.45 -9.10
CA ASN A 67 -12.88 7.12 -9.55
C ASN A 67 -11.84 6.19 -10.20
N GLY A 68 -12.12 4.88 -10.25
CA GLY A 68 -11.16 3.87 -10.68
C GLY A 68 -10.11 3.56 -9.61
N TYR A 69 -9.65 2.32 -9.57
CA TYR A 69 -8.63 1.89 -8.60
C TYR A 69 -7.29 2.63 -8.74
N ASP A 70 -7.00 3.21 -9.91
CA ASP A 70 -5.75 3.90 -10.18
C ASP A 70 -5.62 5.22 -9.36
N VAL A 71 -6.71 5.97 -9.13
CA VAL A 71 -6.72 7.18 -8.26
C VAL A 71 -6.47 6.82 -6.79
N TYR A 72 -6.88 5.63 -6.36
CA TYR A 72 -6.67 5.16 -4.99
C TYR A 72 -5.21 4.74 -4.75
N ILE A 73 -4.58 4.11 -5.73
CA ILE A 73 -3.14 3.86 -5.73
C ILE A 73 -2.42 5.20 -5.63
N GLU A 74 -2.76 6.19 -6.45
CA GLU A 74 -2.14 7.52 -6.36
C GLU A 74 -2.28 8.16 -4.96
N ASN A 75 -3.41 7.98 -4.29
CA ASN A 75 -3.63 8.46 -2.91
C ASN A 75 -2.87 7.66 -1.83
N ILE A 76 -2.69 6.34 -2.00
CA ILE A 76 -1.86 5.53 -1.08
C ILE A 76 -0.38 5.84 -1.25
N LEU A 77 0.05 6.11 -2.48
CA LEU A 77 1.46 6.29 -2.81
C LEU A 77 1.99 7.69 -2.51
N GLY A 78 1.12 8.69 -2.40
CA GLY A 78 1.52 10.08 -2.18
C GLY A 78 2.28 10.70 -3.37
N TYR A 79 2.65 11.97 -3.22
CA TYR A 79 3.50 12.66 -4.18
C TYR A 79 4.95 12.17 -4.04
N ILE A 80 5.50 11.58 -5.09
CA ILE A 80 6.89 11.12 -5.14
C ILE A 80 7.55 11.80 -6.35
N PRO A 81 8.49 12.73 -6.14
CA PRO A 81 9.14 13.46 -7.23
C PRO A 81 9.99 12.50 -8.06
N VAL A 82 9.82 12.56 -9.38
CA VAL A 82 10.71 11.90 -10.33
C VAL A 82 11.91 12.81 -10.52
N ILE A 83 13.05 12.43 -9.96
CA ILE A 83 14.27 13.22 -10.09
C ILE A 83 14.98 12.80 -11.38
N GLN A 84 15.12 13.73 -12.31
CA GLN A 84 15.96 13.57 -13.49
C GLN A 84 17.40 13.95 -13.12
N HIS A 85 18.35 13.09 -13.48
CA HIS A 85 19.77 13.29 -13.24
C HIS A 85 20.58 12.88 -14.47
N ASP A 86 21.59 13.68 -14.79
CA ASP A 86 22.57 13.43 -15.86
C ASP A 86 23.53 12.28 -15.49
N ASN A 87 23.89 11.48 -16.49
CA ASN A 87 24.51 10.16 -16.31
C ASN A 87 25.68 9.88 -17.25
N ASN A 88 26.80 9.42 -16.67
CA ASN A 88 28.00 8.92 -17.37
C ASN A 88 28.22 7.40 -17.20
N MET A 89 27.24 6.64 -16.69
CA MET A 89 27.41 5.20 -16.42
C MET A 89 27.28 4.33 -17.68
N THR A 90 28.19 3.37 -17.84
CA THR A 90 28.11 2.35 -18.90
C THR A 90 27.18 1.18 -18.54
N ARG A 91 26.67 0.45 -19.54
CA ARG A 91 25.79 -0.72 -19.32
C ARG A 91 26.48 -1.83 -18.52
N LYS A 92 27.79 -2.01 -18.71
CA LYS A 92 28.61 -3.00 -17.98
C LYS A 92 28.65 -2.67 -16.48
N GLU A 93 28.87 -1.41 -16.14
CA GLU A 93 28.88 -0.93 -14.75
C GLU A 93 27.50 -1.06 -14.10
N PHE A 94 26.44 -0.70 -14.83
CA PHE A 94 25.06 -0.87 -14.38
C PHE A 94 24.77 -2.33 -14.01
N ASN A 95 25.05 -3.26 -14.93
CA ASN A 95 24.82 -4.69 -14.71
C ASN A 95 25.67 -5.24 -13.56
N SER A 96 26.92 -4.82 -13.45
CA SER A 96 27.81 -5.21 -12.35
C SER A 96 27.26 -4.78 -10.99
N LYS A 97 26.85 -3.51 -10.86
CA LYS A 97 26.26 -2.99 -9.61
C LYS A 97 24.93 -3.67 -9.29
N ARG A 98 24.06 -3.88 -10.27
CA ARG A 98 22.79 -4.58 -10.10
C ARG A 98 23.00 -6.00 -9.59
N ASN A 99 23.90 -6.76 -10.21
CA ASN A 99 24.18 -8.14 -9.83
C ASN A 99 24.84 -8.22 -8.44
N SER A 100 25.75 -7.28 -8.12
CA SER A 100 26.34 -7.14 -6.79
C SER A 100 25.27 -6.84 -5.72
N ALA A 101 24.33 -5.94 -6.02
CA ALA A 101 23.23 -5.61 -5.12
C ALA A 101 22.32 -6.82 -4.85
N ILE A 102 21.97 -7.58 -5.89
CA ILE A 102 21.19 -8.83 -5.78
C ILE A 102 21.95 -9.87 -4.95
N LYS A 103 23.27 -10.00 -5.14
CA LYS A 103 24.11 -10.89 -4.33
C LYS A 103 24.08 -10.51 -2.85
N TYR A 104 24.24 -9.21 -2.54
CA TYR A 104 24.14 -8.73 -1.16
C TYR A 104 22.76 -8.99 -0.56
N LEU A 105 21.69 -8.80 -1.33
CA LEU A 105 20.32 -9.10 -0.90
C LEU A 105 20.15 -10.59 -0.56
N ALA A 106 20.64 -11.49 -1.42
CA ALA A 106 20.59 -12.93 -1.20
C ALA A 106 21.39 -13.38 0.04
N GLN A 107 22.44 -12.64 0.39
CA GLN A 107 23.25 -12.86 1.60
C GLN A 107 22.64 -12.22 2.86
N GLY A 108 21.49 -11.56 2.77
CA GLY A 108 20.90 -10.82 3.89
C GLY A 108 21.63 -9.52 4.24
N ASN A 109 22.60 -9.08 3.42
CA ASN A 109 23.31 -7.82 3.63
C ASN A 109 22.52 -6.65 3.04
N PHE A 110 21.39 -6.34 3.69
CA PHE A 110 20.42 -5.34 3.22
C PHE A 110 21.01 -3.93 3.08
N ASN A 111 21.92 -3.53 3.98
CA ASN A 111 22.55 -2.22 3.92
C ASN A 111 23.45 -2.03 2.68
N LYS A 112 24.27 -3.05 2.35
CA LYS A 112 25.11 -2.99 1.13
C LYS A 112 24.24 -3.06 -0.13
N ALA A 113 23.21 -3.90 -0.14
CA ALA A 113 22.27 -3.99 -1.25
C ALA A 113 21.58 -2.64 -1.50
N TYR A 114 21.07 -2.01 -0.43
CA TYR A 114 20.37 -0.72 -0.51
C TYR A 114 21.28 0.38 -1.06
N LYS A 115 22.53 0.48 -0.58
CA LYS A 115 23.51 1.46 -1.10
C LYS A 115 23.75 1.31 -2.60
N GLN A 116 23.82 0.07 -3.12
CA GLN A 116 24.00 -0.15 -4.56
C GLN A 116 22.75 0.24 -5.36
N PHE A 117 21.55 -0.12 -4.90
CA PHE A 117 20.32 0.28 -5.59
C PHE A 117 20.04 1.78 -5.51
N GLN A 118 20.41 2.44 -4.41
CA GLN A 118 20.36 3.89 -4.29
C GLN A 118 21.38 4.59 -5.22
N TYR A 119 22.51 3.95 -5.51
CA TYR A 119 23.42 4.45 -6.52
C TYR A 119 22.84 4.31 -7.93
N LEU A 120 22.17 3.18 -8.21
CA LEU A 120 21.44 2.96 -9.48
C LEU A 120 20.24 3.90 -9.63
N SER A 121 19.58 4.31 -8.53
CA SER A 121 18.47 5.27 -8.59
C SER A 121 18.91 6.64 -9.09
N LYS A 122 20.20 6.95 -8.98
CA LYS A 122 20.80 8.17 -9.53
C LYS A 122 21.23 7.99 -10.99
N ASN A 123 21.29 6.75 -11.51
CA ASN A 123 21.81 6.38 -12.82
C ASN A 123 20.80 5.54 -13.63
N GLN A 124 19.72 6.19 -14.08
CA GLN A 124 18.48 5.55 -14.55
C GLN A 124 18.47 5.12 -16.04
N ASN A 125 19.60 5.22 -16.75
CA ASN A 125 19.65 5.06 -18.22
C ASN A 125 19.22 3.68 -18.75
N PHE A 126 19.52 2.61 -18.02
CA PHE A 126 19.29 1.23 -18.50
C PHE A 126 18.09 0.55 -17.86
N ASP A 127 17.68 1.00 -16.69
CA ASP A 127 16.44 0.56 -16.06
C ASP A 127 15.94 1.66 -15.11
N PRO A 128 15.00 2.49 -15.58
CA PRO A 128 14.66 3.72 -14.89
C PRO A 128 13.84 3.51 -13.61
N CYS A 129 13.34 2.30 -13.34
CA CYS A 129 12.45 2.10 -12.19
C CYS A 129 12.70 0.83 -11.37
N ILE A 130 13.45 -0.16 -11.86
CA ILE A 130 13.65 -1.43 -11.14
C ILE A 130 14.29 -1.27 -9.76
N HIS A 131 15.11 -0.23 -9.58
CA HIS A 131 15.76 0.04 -8.31
C HIS A 131 14.72 0.30 -7.21
N TYR A 132 13.58 0.95 -7.53
CA TYR A 132 12.48 1.14 -6.59
C TYR A 132 11.88 -0.18 -6.14
N TYR A 133 11.67 -1.14 -7.05
CA TYR A 133 11.18 -2.47 -6.68
C TYR A 133 12.14 -3.15 -5.69
N TRP A 134 13.44 -3.16 -5.97
CA TRP A 134 14.41 -3.81 -5.09
C TRP A 134 14.61 -3.09 -3.76
N MET A 135 14.60 -1.76 -3.75
CA MET A 135 14.61 -0.97 -2.51
C MET A 135 13.36 -1.25 -1.67
N GLY A 136 12.20 -1.48 -2.30
CA GLY A 136 10.98 -1.95 -1.64
C GLY A 136 11.16 -3.31 -1.00
N VAL A 137 11.72 -4.29 -1.72
CA VAL A 137 12.01 -5.63 -1.18
C VAL A 137 12.97 -5.56 0.01
N ILE A 138 14.01 -4.73 -0.08
CA ILE A 138 14.97 -4.53 1.01
C ILE A 138 14.28 -3.95 2.24
N ALA A 139 13.51 -2.87 2.07
CA ALA A 139 12.77 -2.23 3.15
C ALA A 139 11.76 -3.19 3.80
N LEU A 140 11.05 -4.00 3.00
CA LEU A 140 10.17 -5.06 3.50
C LEU A 140 10.92 -6.07 4.37
N LYS A 141 12.09 -6.55 3.92
CA LYS A 141 12.93 -7.48 4.71
C LYS A 141 13.48 -6.86 6.00
N GLN A 142 13.68 -5.55 6.00
CA GLN A 142 14.07 -4.77 7.19
C GLN A 142 12.87 -4.39 8.08
N LYS A 143 11.64 -4.77 7.72
CA LYS A 143 10.38 -4.38 8.38
C LYS A 143 10.13 -2.86 8.39
N GLU A 144 10.74 -2.12 7.47
CA GLU A 144 10.49 -0.70 7.23
C GLU A 144 9.24 -0.53 6.33
N PHE A 145 8.07 -0.94 6.83
CA PHE A 145 6.85 -1.13 6.01
C PHE A 145 6.39 0.12 5.26
N LEU A 146 6.43 1.31 5.88
CA LEU A 146 6.04 2.55 5.20
C LEU A 146 6.98 2.88 4.03
N LYS A 147 8.28 2.71 4.22
CA LYS A 147 9.29 2.94 3.18
C LYS A 147 9.18 1.91 2.06
N SER A 148 8.89 0.67 2.41
CA SER A 148 8.58 -0.40 1.46
C SER A 148 7.39 -0.03 0.57
N ILE A 149 6.27 0.45 1.16
CA ILE A 149 5.09 0.92 0.42
C ILE A 149 5.47 2.06 -0.54
N LEU A 150 6.24 3.05 -0.10
CA LEU A 150 6.68 4.16 -0.95
C LEU A 150 7.48 3.67 -2.17
N HIS A 151 8.44 2.77 -1.96
CA HIS A 151 9.28 2.22 -3.02
C HIS A 151 8.49 1.35 -4.01
N PHE A 152 7.68 0.41 -3.52
CA PHE A 152 6.82 -0.40 -4.39
C PHE A 152 5.80 0.45 -5.15
N GLY A 153 5.31 1.49 -4.52
CA GLY A 153 4.46 2.48 -5.14
C GLY A 153 5.11 3.19 -6.30
N GLN A 154 6.29 3.76 -6.05
CA GLN A 154 7.02 4.48 -7.08
C GLN A 154 7.34 3.59 -8.28
N PHE A 155 7.76 2.35 -8.02
CA PHE A 155 7.93 1.35 -9.08
C PHE A 155 6.65 1.17 -9.90
N TYR A 156 5.53 0.89 -9.23
CA TYR A 156 4.25 0.65 -9.88
C TYR A 156 3.78 1.87 -10.71
N LYS A 157 3.90 3.08 -10.16
CA LYS A 157 3.54 4.34 -10.84
C LYS A 157 4.41 4.58 -12.08
N SER A 158 5.72 4.37 -11.98
CA SER A 158 6.64 4.50 -13.11
C SER A 158 6.31 3.50 -14.21
N MET A 159 6.02 2.24 -13.86
CA MET A 159 5.61 1.20 -14.81
C MET A 159 4.28 1.53 -15.49
N HIS A 160 3.30 2.03 -14.74
CA HIS A 160 1.98 2.39 -15.27
C HIS A 160 2.05 3.58 -16.24
N LYS A 161 2.78 4.65 -15.86
CA LYS A 161 2.94 5.86 -16.68
C LYS A 161 3.64 5.60 -18.01
N ASN A 162 4.58 4.66 -18.04
CA ASN A 162 5.42 4.37 -19.21
C ASN A 162 5.04 3.03 -19.88
N LYS A 163 3.78 2.61 -19.74
CA LYS A 163 3.27 1.37 -20.31
C LYS A 163 3.48 1.37 -21.84
N GLY A 164 4.09 0.30 -22.35
CA GLY A 164 4.36 0.14 -23.78
C GLY A 164 5.80 0.46 -24.18
N THR A 165 6.58 1.14 -23.33
CA THR A 165 8.00 1.39 -23.59
C THR A 165 8.81 0.10 -23.35
N PRO A 166 9.63 -0.38 -24.32
CA PRO A 166 10.32 -1.68 -24.24
C PRO A 166 11.11 -1.91 -22.95
N ILE A 167 11.84 -0.89 -22.47
CA ILE A 167 12.68 -0.98 -21.26
C ILE A 167 11.86 -1.23 -19.98
N TYR A 168 10.60 -0.78 -19.95
CA TYR A 168 9.69 -1.04 -18.83
C TYR A 168 9.04 -2.41 -18.97
N ASN A 169 8.83 -2.91 -20.20
CA ASN A 169 8.19 -4.21 -20.44
C ASN A 169 9.00 -5.38 -19.84
N GLU A 170 10.31 -5.24 -19.72
CA GLU A 170 11.21 -6.20 -19.05
C GLU A 170 10.86 -6.44 -17.57
N ASN A 171 10.08 -5.53 -16.96
CA ASN A 171 9.74 -5.55 -15.53
C ASN A 171 8.24 -5.76 -15.23
N LEU A 172 7.42 -6.07 -16.24
CA LEU A 172 5.97 -6.24 -16.07
C LEU A 172 5.61 -7.34 -15.06
N ASP A 173 6.44 -8.39 -14.98
CA ASP A 173 6.28 -9.51 -14.04
C ASP A 173 6.31 -9.09 -12.57
N LYS A 174 6.89 -7.91 -12.27
CA LYS A 174 7.07 -7.39 -10.91
C LYS A 174 5.92 -6.50 -10.46
N MET A 175 5.07 -6.01 -11.37
CA MET A 175 3.92 -5.15 -11.00
C MET A 175 2.90 -5.88 -10.11
N PRO A 176 2.50 -7.13 -10.38
CA PRO A 176 1.59 -7.85 -9.49
C PRO A 176 2.25 -8.08 -8.12
N ARG A 177 3.56 -8.42 -8.11
CA ARG A 177 4.33 -8.66 -6.87
C ARG A 177 4.46 -7.41 -6.01
N SER A 178 4.69 -6.24 -6.61
CA SER A 178 4.78 -4.99 -5.85
C SER A 178 3.46 -4.65 -5.15
N ILE A 179 2.32 -4.93 -5.78
CA ILE A 179 1.00 -4.76 -5.16
C ILE A 179 0.82 -5.72 -3.98
N LEU A 180 1.16 -7.00 -4.15
CA LEU A 180 1.09 -7.98 -3.04
C LEU A 180 2.00 -7.60 -1.88
N ASN A 181 3.22 -7.13 -2.14
CA ASN A 181 4.11 -6.66 -1.08
C ASN A 181 3.53 -5.42 -0.36
N ILE A 182 2.81 -4.53 -1.05
CA ILE A 182 2.09 -3.42 -0.41
C ILE A 182 0.96 -3.95 0.49
N VAL A 183 0.20 -4.96 0.02
CA VAL A 183 -0.84 -5.63 0.84
C VAL A 183 -0.23 -6.18 2.13
N GLU A 184 0.90 -6.89 2.04
CA GLU A 184 1.65 -7.42 3.20
C GLU A 184 2.11 -6.30 4.15
N CYS A 185 2.66 -5.21 3.62
CA CYS A 185 3.08 -4.07 4.43
C CYS A 185 1.91 -3.44 5.18
N LEU A 186 0.77 -3.21 4.50
CA LEU A 186 -0.43 -2.64 5.10
C LEU A 186 -1.00 -3.55 6.19
N PHE A 187 -0.95 -4.87 5.98
CA PHE A 187 -1.34 -5.87 6.97
C PHE A 187 -0.47 -5.78 8.23
N HIS A 188 0.85 -5.75 8.08
CA HIS A 188 1.76 -5.61 9.23
C HIS A 188 1.64 -4.27 9.96
N LEU A 189 1.22 -3.20 9.27
CA LEU A 189 0.89 -1.90 9.86
C LEU A 189 -0.49 -1.86 10.52
N LYS A 190 -1.20 -3.00 10.61
CA LYS A 190 -2.58 -3.12 11.12
C LYS A 190 -3.61 -2.26 10.35
N GLN A 191 -3.29 -1.84 9.12
CA GLN A 191 -4.21 -1.11 8.24
C GLN A 191 -5.04 -2.11 7.43
N LYS A 192 -5.81 -2.96 8.12
CA LYS A 192 -6.54 -4.10 7.54
C LYS A 192 -7.46 -3.69 6.39
N ASP A 193 -8.21 -2.61 6.56
CA ASP A 193 -9.13 -2.11 5.52
C ASP A 193 -8.41 -1.76 4.22
N LYS A 194 -7.26 -1.06 4.33
CA LYS A 194 -6.45 -0.70 3.16
C LYS A 194 -5.78 -1.93 2.53
N SER A 195 -5.37 -2.89 3.35
CA SER A 195 -4.80 -4.16 2.88
C SER A 195 -5.82 -4.95 2.06
N ALA A 196 -7.05 -5.10 2.56
CA ALA A 196 -8.15 -5.76 1.85
C ALA A 196 -8.50 -5.06 0.54
N LEU A 197 -8.59 -3.73 0.53
CA LEU A 197 -8.86 -2.96 -0.68
C LEU A 197 -7.77 -3.12 -1.74
N MET A 198 -6.50 -3.15 -1.32
CA MET A 198 -5.37 -3.37 -2.23
C MET A 198 -5.35 -4.82 -2.76
N LEU A 199 -5.84 -5.78 -1.98
CA LEU A 199 -6.01 -7.16 -2.41
C LEU A 199 -7.16 -7.31 -3.42
N ASP A 200 -8.29 -6.65 -3.20
CA ASP A 200 -9.39 -6.58 -4.17
C ASP A 200 -8.93 -5.97 -5.49
N PHE A 201 -8.13 -4.89 -5.42
CA PHE A 201 -7.50 -4.30 -6.57
C PHE A 201 -6.62 -5.31 -7.33
N PHE A 202 -5.76 -6.03 -6.60
CA PHE A 202 -4.91 -7.06 -7.18
C PHE A 202 -5.74 -8.12 -7.92
N HIS A 203 -6.79 -8.66 -7.28
CA HIS A 203 -7.64 -9.67 -7.90
C HIS A 203 -8.40 -9.14 -9.12
N SER A 204 -8.82 -7.87 -9.11
CA SER A 204 -9.49 -7.24 -10.24
C SER A 204 -8.54 -7.04 -11.44
N LYS A 205 -7.36 -6.46 -11.21
CA LYS A 205 -6.41 -6.11 -12.29
C LYS A 205 -5.58 -7.31 -12.78
N TYR A 206 -5.32 -8.28 -11.91
CA TYR A 206 -4.45 -9.43 -12.16
C TYR A 206 -5.16 -10.78 -12.01
N LYS A 207 -6.47 -10.83 -12.24
CA LYS A 207 -7.30 -12.06 -12.14
C LYS A 207 -6.70 -13.28 -12.84
N ASN A 208 -6.07 -13.06 -13.99
CA ASN A 208 -5.48 -14.11 -14.84
C ASN A 208 -3.97 -14.27 -14.62
N HIS A 209 -3.38 -13.58 -13.65
CA HIS A 209 -1.96 -13.74 -13.34
C HIS A 209 -1.72 -15.08 -12.64
N ARG A 210 -0.54 -15.67 -12.88
CA ARG A 210 -0.18 -16.95 -12.27
C ARG A 210 -0.12 -16.80 -10.76
N LYS A 211 -0.99 -17.54 -10.06
CA LYS A 211 -1.02 -17.53 -8.59
C LYS A 211 0.30 -18.01 -8.01
N SER A 212 0.96 -17.13 -7.27
CA SER A 212 2.19 -17.49 -6.55
C SER A 212 1.87 -18.05 -5.15
N MET A 213 2.79 -18.80 -4.55
CA MET A 213 2.64 -19.22 -3.15
C MET A 213 2.52 -18.02 -2.20
N HIS A 214 3.24 -16.94 -2.52
CA HIS A 214 3.21 -15.68 -1.77
C HIS A 214 1.82 -15.02 -1.81
N GLU A 215 1.18 -14.98 -2.99
CA GLU A 215 -0.20 -14.50 -3.13
C GLU A 215 -1.18 -15.32 -2.30
N LYS A 216 -1.09 -16.66 -2.36
CA LYS A 216 -1.99 -17.54 -1.58
C LYS A 216 -1.86 -17.27 -0.09
N TYR A 217 -0.63 -17.15 0.40
CA TYR A 217 -0.34 -16.85 1.80
C TYR A 217 -0.93 -15.50 2.24
N ILE A 218 -0.66 -14.42 1.49
CA ILE A 218 -1.17 -13.09 1.83
C ILE A 218 -2.70 -13.05 1.78
N SER A 219 -3.30 -13.64 0.74
CA SER A 219 -4.76 -13.66 0.59
C SER A 219 -5.43 -14.34 1.78
N GLN A 220 -4.86 -15.47 2.24
CA GLN A 220 -5.35 -16.19 3.40
C GLN A 220 -5.20 -15.37 4.70
N GLN A 221 -4.05 -14.73 4.92
CA GLN A 221 -3.80 -13.87 6.09
C GLN A 221 -4.79 -12.71 6.17
N VAL A 222 -5.05 -12.05 5.04
CA VAL A 222 -5.99 -10.92 4.99
C VAL A 222 -7.42 -11.40 5.23
N GLN A 223 -7.85 -12.48 4.57
CA GLN A 223 -9.20 -13.04 4.73
C GLN A 223 -9.49 -13.51 6.16
N GLN A 224 -8.54 -14.18 6.81
CA GLN A 224 -8.67 -14.63 8.20
C GLN A 224 -8.76 -13.46 9.19
N SER A 225 -8.33 -12.27 8.81
CA SER A 225 -8.31 -11.10 9.70
C SER A 225 -9.59 -10.24 9.65
N GLN A 226 -10.51 -10.58 8.74
CA GLN A 226 -11.81 -9.95 8.54
C GLN A 226 -12.96 -10.67 9.28
N TYR A 227 -12.65 -11.80 9.92
CA TYR A 227 -13.53 -12.61 10.76
C TYR A 227 -12.88 -12.83 12.12
#